data_AF-A0A2T3Z0I9-F1
#
_entry.id   AF-A0A2T3Z0I9-F1
#
_cell.length_a   1.000
_cell.length_b   1.000
_cell.length_c   1.000
_cell.angle_alpha   90.00
_cell.angle_beta   90.00
_cell.angle_gamma   90.00
#
_symmetry.space_group_name_H-M   'P 1'
#
loop_
_entity.id
_entity.type
_entity.pdbx_description
1 polymer ?
#
loop_
_entity_poly.entity_id
_entity_poly.type
_entity_poly.pdbx_seq_one_letter_code
_entity_poly.pdbx_strand_id
1 'polypeptide(L)'
;MSHDPSYAAPESTDPEKTAPPAAATVCGISLVLLLSIIIAILSAAVIGLAAGTGVATSNYNDANSKLRVLSSSLAAAQAKATGTPTSSGSSSQGTSVPTDWNSITNGCSDNPGDVTGLTYTSQSFNNANFTMYCDKDTKSGSPVFSVFAGNFNGCMDACAGWNTYNTTKGKCVGVSFIPEWSVLATALAGHAPGDCYLKPAPLSKANLTAPNIGGGEIHSALLISK
;
A
#
# COMPACT_ATOMS: atom_id res chain seq x y z
N MET A 1 0.34 75.25 77.54
CA MET A 1 1.51 74.63 76.92
C MET A 1 1.31 73.13 77.04
N SER A 2 1.17 72.28 76.04
CA SER A 2 1.06 72.39 74.59
C SER A 2 0.54 71.02 74.11
N HIS A 3 -0.24 71.03 73.03
CA HIS A 3 -0.53 69.92 72.10
C HIS A 3 -1.29 68.66 72.58
N ASP A 4 -2.56 68.58 72.16
CA ASP A 4 -3.13 67.37 71.54
C ASP A 4 -2.36 67.03 70.25
N PRO A 5 -2.29 65.73 69.86
CA PRO A 5 -3.22 65.26 68.82
C PRO A 5 -3.81 63.87 69.14
N SER A 6 -5.13 63.71 68.98
CA SER A 6 -5.77 63.11 67.77
C SER A 6 -5.73 61.57 67.78
N TYR A 7 -6.84 60.91 68.19
CA TYR A 7 -7.88 60.29 67.30
C TYR A 7 -7.32 59.09 66.49
N ALA A 8 -7.90 57.88 66.43
CA ALA A 8 -9.25 57.36 66.66
C ALA A 8 -9.13 55.82 66.91
N ALA A 9 -9.87 55.20 67.83
CA ALA A 9 -11.21 54.57 67.68
C ALA A 9 -11.25 53.30 66.80
N PRO A 10 -12.28 52.43 66.92
CA PRO A 10 -12.51 51.53 68.03
C PRO A 10 -12.55 50.05 67.57
N GLU A 11 -12.25 49.16 68.49
CA GLU A 11 -12.56 47.73 68.41
C GLU A 11 -14.08 47.57 68.47
N SER A 12 -14.69 47.00 67.42
CA SER A 12 -16.07 46.52 67.50
C SER A 12 -16.36 45.45 66.45
N THR A 13 -16.77 44.30 67.00
CA THR A 13 -17.79 43.37 66.50
C THR A 13 -17.52 42.64 65.19
N ASP A 14 -17.20 41.35 65.36
CA ASP A 14 -17.55 40.28 64.45
C ASP A 14 -18.97 40.41 63.87
N PRO A 15 -19.10 40.09 62.59
CA PRO A 15 -20.22 39.31 62.11
C PRO A 15 -19.74 38.00 61.50
N GLU A 16 -20.28 36.92 62.06
CA GLU A 16 -20.45 35.60 61.47
C GLU A 16 -20.68 35.63 59.94
N LYS A 17 -19.79 35.00 59.15
CA LYS A 17 -20.21 34.27 57.94
C LYS A 17 -19.12 33.45 57.25
N THR A 18 -19.45 32.17 57.09
CA THR A 18 -19.11 31.26 55.97
C THR A 18 -17.65 30.83 55.83
N ALA A 19 -17.37 29.64 56.35
CA ALA A 19 -16.24 28.84 55.90
C ALA A 19 -16.26 28.71 54.36
N PRO A 20 -15.13 28.94 53.66
CA PRO A 20 -15.05 28.63 52.23
C PRO A 20 -15.25 27.12 52.03
N PRO A 21 -15.93 26.69 50.95
CA PRO A 21 -16.23 25.27 50.73
C PRO A 21 -14.92 24.48 50.68
N ALA A 22 -14.87 23.41 51.47
CA ALA A 22 -13.78 22.45 51.46
C ALA A 22 -13.52 22.02 50.01
N ALA A 23 -12.32 22.30 49.51
CA ALA A 23 -11.86 21.83 48.22
C ALA A 23 -11.95 20.30 48.24
N ALA A 24 -12.97 19.76 47.57
CA ALA A 24 -13.16 18.33 47.42
C ALA A 24 -11.94 17.78 46.67
N THR A 25 -11.04 17.19 47.43
CA THR A 25 -9.80 16.60 46.93
C THR A 25 -10.04 15.10 46.93
N VAL A 26 -10.22 14.50 45.75
CA VAL A 26 -10.33 13.05 45.59
C VAL A 26 -8.94 12.56 45.15
N CYS A 27 -8.29 11.74 45.98
CA CYS A 27 -6.94 11.19 45.75
C CYS A 27 -5.82 12.23 45.49
N GLY A 28 -5.76 13.32 46.26
CA GLY A 28 -4.60 14.24 46.25
C GLY A 28 -4.41 15.09 44.98
N ILE A 29 -5.32 14.98 44.02
CA ILE A 29 -5.31 15.79 42.80
C ILE A 29 -6.47 16.79 42.90
N SER A 30 -6.16 18.07 42.78
CA SER A 30 -7.17 19.13 42.78
C SER A 30 -8.14 18.88 41.62
N LEU A 31 -9.44 18.79 41.92
CA LEU A 31 -10.50 18.50 40.95
C LEU A 31 -10.43 19.42 39.72
N VAL A 32 -9.97 20.65 39.92
CA VAL A 32 -9.72 21.67 38.90
C VAL A 32 -8.62 21.26 37.89
N LEU A 33 -7.56 20.59 38.36
CA LEU A 33 -6.48 20.08 37.50
C LEU A 33 -6.98 18.92 36.63
N LEU A 34 -7.79 18.03 37.21
CA LEU A 34 -8.33 16.86 36.52
C LEU A 34 -9.33 17.27 35.44
N LEU A 35 -10.19 18.25 35.73
CA LEU A 35 -11.09 18.87 34.74
C LEU A 35 -10.32 19.55 33.61
N SER A 36 -9.20 20.23 33.90
CA SER A 36 -8.37 20.89 32.89
C SER A 36 -7.73 19.89 31.90
N ILE A 37 -7.23 18.76 32.40
CA ILE A 37 -6.64 17.70 31.56
C ILE A 37 -7.71 17.09 30.64
N ILE A 38 -8.92 16.84 31.15
CA ILE A 38 -10.02 16.30 30.35
C ILE A 38 -10.41 17.26 29.22
N ILE A 39 -10.52 18.56 29.50
CA ILE A 39 -10.85 19.58 28.48
C ILE A 39 -9.74 19.69 27.42
N ALA A 40 -8.47 19.55 27.80
CA ALA A 40 -7.35 19.55 26.86
C ALA A 40 -7.39 18.35 25.90
N ILE A 41 -7.72 17.16 26.40
CA ILE A 41 -7.85 15.96 25.56
C ILE A 41 -9.06 16.07 24.61
N LEU A 42 -10.19 16.55 25.12
CA LEU A 42 -11.41 16.73 24.31
C LEU A 42 -11.22 17.76 23.19
N SER A 43 -10.50 18.86 23.44
CA SER A 43 -10.24 19.87 22.40
C SER A 43 -9.31 19.37 21.29
N ALA A 44 -8.27 18.59 21.62
CA ALA A 44 -7.40 17.96 20.63
C ALA A 44 -8.13 16.93 19.75
N ALA A 45 -9.04 16.15 20.34
CA ALA A 45 -9.84 15.15 19.60
C ALA A 45 -10.79 15.80 18.58
N VAL A 46 -11.39 16.94 18.91
CA VAL A 46 -12.30 17.67 18.01
C VAL A 46 -11.55 18.21 16.78
N ILE A 47 -10.32 18.68 16.94
CA ILE A 47 -9.50 19.18 15.83
C ILE A 47 -9.01 18.02 14.95
N GLY A 48 -8.64 16.88 15.53
CA GLY A 48 -8.23 15.69 14.78
C GLY A 48 -9.34 15.06 13.94
N LEU A 49 -10.59 15.08 14.43
CA LEU A 49 -11.75 14.51 13.71
C LEU A 49 -12.14 15.34 12.47
N ALA A 50 -11.93 16.67 12.49
CA ALA A 50 -12.21 17.55 11.36
C ALA A 50 -11.20 17.39 10.21
N ALA A 51 -9.93 17.10 10.51
CA ALA A 51 -8.90 16.85 9.48
C ALA A 51 -8.97 15.43 8.88
N GLY A 52 -9.42 14.43 9.65
CA GLY A 52 -9.49 13.03 9.20
C GLY A 52 -10.68 12.70 8.29
N THR A 53 -11.77 13.46 8.38
CA THR A 53 -13.00 13.18 7.59
C THR A 53 -12.90 13.60 6.13
N GLY A 54 -12.07 14.60 5.79
CA GLY A 54 -11.90 15.07 4.40
C GLY A 54 -11.18 14.06 3.50
N VAL A 55 -10.07 13.47 3.98
CA VAL A 55 -9.30 12.45 3.24
C VAL A 55 -10.01 11.10 3.18
N ALA A 56 -10.75 10.74 4.24
CA ALA A 56 -11.59 9.55 4.22
C ALA A 56 -12.76 9.70 3.23
N THR A 57 -13.35 10.89 3.12
CA THR A 57 -14.44 11.15 2.18
C THR A 57 -13.95 11.20 0.74
N SER A 58 -12.79 11.80 0.44
CA SER A 58 -12.27 11.79 -0.94
C SER A 58 -11.88 10.38 -1.39
N ASN A 59 -11.29 9.58 -0.50
CA ASN A 59 -10.94 8.18 -0.79
C ASN A 59 -12.19 7.29 -0.90
N TYR A 60 -13.22 7.52 -0.08
CA TYR A 60 -14.50 6.82 -0.19
C TYR A 60 -15.25 7.18 -1.48
N ASN A 61 -15.20 8.44 -1.90
CA ASN A 61 -15.83 8.89 -3.14
C ASN A 61 -15.08 8.39 -4.38
N ASP A 62 -13.75 8.28 -4.32
CA ASP A 62 -12.92 7.66 -5.37
C ASP A 62 -13.10 6.14 -5.43
N ALA A 63 -13.25 5.48 -4.28
CA ALA A 63 -13.61 4.07 -4.22
C ALA A 63 -15.01 3.81 -4.80
N ASN A 64 -15.99 4.67 -4.51
CA ASN A 64 -17.33 4.56 -5.07
C ASN A 64 -17.40 4.92 -6.56
N SER A 65 -16.62 5.90 -7.03
CA SER A 65 -16.55 6.22 -8.45
C SER A 65 -15.98 5.05 -9.24
N LYS A 66 -14.92 4.41 -8.72
CA LYS A 66 -14.34 3.18 -9.26
C LYS A 66 -15.36 2.05 -9.23
N LEU A 67 -16.02 1.77 -8.12
CA LEU A 67 -17.07 0.74 -8.06
C LEU A 67 -18.21 0.99 -9.04
N ARG A 68 -18.60 2.24 -9.25
CA ARG A 68 -19.66 2.59 -10.22
C ARG A 68 -19.20 2.38 -11.66
N VAL A 69 -17.94 2.68 -11.97
CA VAL A 69 -17.33 2.39 -13.28
C VAL A 69 -17.20 0.88 -13.51
N LEU A 70 -16.77 0.12 -12.50
CA LEU A 70 -16.72 -1.35 -12.60
C LEU A 70 -18.13 -1.95 -12.75
N SER A 71 -19.11 -1.46 -11.98
CA SER A 71 -20.50 -1.92 -12.05
C SER A 71 -21.16 -1.56 -13.38
N SER A 72 -20.91 -0.37 -13.94
CA SER A 72 -21.39 0.01 -15.27
C SER A 72 -20.72 -0.81 -16.37
N SER A 73 -19.44 -1.15 -16.21
CA SER A 73 -18.70 -2.01 -17.14
C SER A 73 -19.22 -3.45 -17.09
N LEU A 74 -19.56 -3.94 -15.90
CA LEU A 74 -20.16 -5.25 -15.68
C LEU A 74 -21.59 -5.31 -16.26
N ALA A 75 -22.38 -4.26 -16.06
CA ALA A 75 -23.73 -4.15 -16.64
C ALA A 75 -23.69 -4.04 -18.16
N ALA A 76 -22.72 -3.31 -18.74
CA ALA A 76 -22.50 -3.26 -20.18
C ALA A 76 -22.02 -4.61 -20.74
N ALA A 77 -21.19 -5.35 -19.99
CA ALA A 77 -20.77 -6.70 -20.35
C ALA A 77 -21.93 -7.71 -20.27
N GLN A 78 -22.80 -7.61 -19.26
CA GLN A 78 -24.00 -8.45 -19.14
C GLN A 78 -25.05 -8.11 -20.20
N ALA A 79 -25.24 -6.84 -20.56
CA ALA A 79 -26.14 -6.44 -21.64
C ALA A 79 -25.68 -6.97 -23.02
N LYS A 80 -24.37 -7.16 -23.21
CA LYS A 80 -23.80 -7.77 -24.41
C LYS A 80 -23.96 -9.29 -24.46
N ALA A 81 -24.26 -9.95 -23.34
CA ALA A 81 -24.44 -11.40 -23.24
C ALA A 81 -25.86 -11.90 -23.57
N THR A 82 -26.87 -11.01 -23.66
CA THR A 82 -28.28 -11.38 -23.94
C THR A 82 -28.69 -11.17 -25.40
N GLY A 83 -27.77 -10.79 -26.29
CA GLY A 83 -28.01 -10.67 -27.72
C GLY A 83 -27.90 -12.01 -28.44
N THR A 84 -29.03 -12.58 -28.86
CA THR A 84 -29.19 -13.82 -29.66
C THR A 84 -28.22 -13.90 -30.85
N PRO A 85 -27.64 -15.08 -31.16
CA PRO A 85 -26.53 -15.21 -32.11
C PRO A 85 -27.01 -15.26 -33.56
N THR A 86 -26.34 -14.51 -34.45
CA THR A 86 -26.33 -14.81 -35.89
C THR A 86 -24.99 -15.44 -36.23
N SER A 87 -25.04 -16.71 -36.59
CA SER A 87 -23.91 -17.58 -36.89
C SER A 87 -22.99 -17.03 -37.98
N SER A 88 -21.68 -17.01 -37.71
CA SER A 88 -20.62 -17.35 -38.68
C SER A 88 -19.26 -17.45 -37.98
N GLY A 89 -18.73 -18.67 -37.90
CA GLY A 89 -17.30 -18.94 -38.04
C GLY A 89 -16.35 -18.70 -36.85
N SER A 90 -15.84 -19.81 -36.34
CA SER A 90 -14.52 -19.99 -35.72
C SER A 90 -14.36 -19.75 -34.21
N SER A 91 -13.59 -20.66 -33.64
CA SER A 91 -13.32 -20.98 -32.24
C SER A 91 -12.51 -19.92 -31.49
N SER A 92 -12.96 -19.57 -30.28
CA SER A 92 -12.14 -19.46 -29.06
C SER A 92 -12.99 -18.88 -27.92
N GLN A 93 -13.02 -19.59 -26.78
CA GLN A 93 -13.53 -19.05 -25.51
C GLN A 93 -12.71 -17.81 -25.13
N GLY A 94 -13.29 -16.64 -25.33
CA GLY A 94 -12.71 -15.37 -24.89
C GLY A 94 -13.09 -15.10 -23.45
N THR A 95 -12.27 -15.60 -22.51
CA THR A 95 -12.15 -15.00 -21.19
C THR A 95 -11.72 -13.55 -21.41
N SER A 96 -12.42 -12.58 -20.82
CA SER A 96 -12.05 -11.16 -20.92
C SER A 96 -10.77 -10.91 -20.12
N VAL A 97 -9.65 -11.21 -20.78
CA VAL A 97 -8.27 -11.01 -20.39
C VAL A 97 -7.93 -9.51 -20.52
N PRO A 98 -7.08 -8.91 -19.66
CA PRO A 98 -6.60 -7.54 -19.87
C PRO A 98 -6.05 -7.41 -21.30
N THR A 99 -6.66 -6.56 -22.12
CA THR A 99 -6.34 -6.46 -23.56
C THR A 99 -5.01 -5.73 -23.83
N ASP A 100 -4.19 -5.47 -22.82
CA ASP A 100 -2.87 -4.86 -22.96
C ASP A 100 -1.85 -5.51 -22.02
N TRP A 101 -1.54 -6.78 -22.29
CA TRP A 101 -0.46 -7.50 -21.62
C TRP A 101 0.87 -6.77 -21.72
N ASN A 102 1.08 -6.08 -22.83
CA ASN A 102 2.29 -5.33 -23.11
C ASN A 102 2.58 -4.25 -22.05
N SER A 103 1.54 -3.58 -21.53
CA SER A 103 1.65 -2.63 -20.42
C SER A 103 2.05 -3.28 -19.08
N ILE A 104 1.64 -4.54 -18.85
CA ILE A 104 1.95 -5.31 -17.64
C ILE A 104 3.37 -5.88 -17.73
N THR A 105 3.84 -6.19 -18.93
CA THR A 105 5.11 -6.88 -19.19
C THR A 105 6.24 -5.96 -19.66
N ASN A 106 6.02 -4.64 -19.65
CA ASN A 106 6.95 -3.62 -20.13
C ASN A 106 7.37 -3.79 -21.59
N GLY A 107 6.49 -4.25 -22.47
CA GLY A 107 6.84 -4.49 -23.87
C GLY A 107 7.22 -5.94 -24.19
N CYS A 108 7.41 -6.80 -23.19
CA CYS A 108 7.91 -8.15 -23.41
C CYS A 108 6.96 -9.03 -24.22
N SER A 109 5.64 -8.88 -24.03
CA SER A 109 4.65 -9.72 -24.71
C SER A 109 4.58 -9.44 -26.22
N ASP A 110 4.71 -8.17 -26.64
CA ASP A 110 4.59 -7.80 -28.06
C ASP A 110 5.96 -7.72 -28.75
N ASN A 111 7.00 -7.24 -28.05
CA ASN A 111 8.31 -6.93 -28.62
C ASN A 111 9.47 -7.46 -27.76
N PRO A 112 9.55 -8.78 -27.51
CA PRO A 112 10.53 -9.37 -26.59
C PRO A 112 11.99 -9.10 -27.01
N GLY A 113 12.25 -8.94 -28.31
CA GLY A 113 13.58 -8.65 -28.85
C GLY A 113 14.09 -7.24 -28.51
N ASP A 114 13.19 -6.25 -28.43
CA ASP A 114 13.56 -4.86 -28.15
C ASP A 114 13.70 -4.58 -26.66
N VAL A 115 12.99 -5.36 -25.83
CA VAL A 115 12.99 -5.21 -24.37
C VAL A 115 14.07 -6.03 -23.70
N THR A 116 14.41 -7.21 -24.24
CA THR A 116 15.46 -8.05 -23.68
C THR A 116 16.81 -7.34 -23.72
N GLY A 117 17.48 -7.27 -22.56
CA GLY A 117 18.75 -6.57 -22.39
C GLY A 117 18.61 -5.11 -21.98
N LEU A 118 17.40 -4.53 -22.04
CA LEU A 118 17.18 -3.19 -21.50
C LEU A 118 17.29 -3.18 -19.98
N THR A 119 17.68 -2.03 -19.45
CA THR A 119 17.81 -1.82 -18.01
C THR A 119 16.61 -1.06 -17.47
N TYR A 120 16.00 -1.62 -16.44
CA TYR A 120 15.06 -0.92 -15.57
C TYR A 120 15.78 -0.38 -14.33
N THR A 121 15.47 0.86 -13.96
CA THR A 121 16.01 1.49 -12.74
C THR A 121 14.85 1.78 -11.77
N SER A 122 14.87 1.12 -10.61
CA SER A 122 13.91 1.33 -9.53
C SER A 122 13.96 2.77 -9.04
N GLN A 123 12.81 3.45 -8.99
CA GLN A 123 12.74 4.84 -8.49
C GLN A 123 12.68 4.94 -6.96
N SER A 124 12.39 3.84 -6.27
CA SER A 124 12.03 3.86 -4.84
C SER A 124 13.03 3.18 -3.92
N PHE A 125 14.02 2.45 -4.45
CA PHE A 125 14.92 1.62 -3.65
C PHE A 125 16.39 1.74 -4.11
N ASN A 126 16.99 2.90 -3.82
CA ASN A 126 18.40 3.22 -4.11
C ASN A 126 18.80 3.08 -5.59
N ASN A 127 17.88 3.30 -6.52
CA ASN A 127 18.16 3.19 -7.96
C ASN A 127 18.75 1.83 -8.33
N ALA A 128 18.21 0.76 -7.75
CA ALA A 128 18.55 -0.61 -8.12
C ALA A 128 18.30 -0.83 -9.62
N ASN A 129 19.30 -1.33 -10.33
CA ASN A 129 19.23 -1.55 -11.77
C ASN A 129 19.03 -3.03 -12.07
N PHE A 130 18.13 -3.32 -13.00
CA PHE A 130 17.81 -4.68 -13.41
C PHE A 130 17.89 -4.79 -14.92
N THR A 131 18.55 -5.82 -15.44
CA THR A 131 18.48 -6.16 -16.86
C THR A 131 17.29 -7.09 -17.09
N MET A 132 16.38 -6.71 -17.98
CA MET A 132 15.17 -7.46 -18.31
C MET A 132 15.45 -8.53 -19.39
N TYR A 133 14.75 -9.65 -19.30
CA TYR A 133 14.82 -10.79 -20.23
C TYR A 133 13.41 -11.35 -20.46
N CYS A 134 12.88 -11.11 -21.65
CA CYS A 134 11.56 -11.60 -22.05
C CYS A 134 11.61 -13.07 -22.43
N ASP A 135 10.51 -13.78 -22.21
CA ASP A 135 10.37 -15.24 -22.41
C ASP A 135 11.56 -16.04 -21.86
N LYS A 136 11.99 -15.67 -20.66
CA LYS A 136 13.05 -16.34 -19.92
C LYS A 136 12.62 -16.48 -18.47
N ASP A 137 12.76 -17.68 -17.96
CA ASP A 137 12.72 -17.95 -16.54
C ASP A 137 14.15 -18.08 -16.00
N THR A 138 14.28 -17.95 -14.69
CA THR A 138 15.52 -18.11 -13.95
C THR A 138 15.54 -19.47 -13.27
N LYS A 139 16.55 -20.27 -13.60
CA LYS A 139 16.86 -21.50 -12.88
C LYS A 139 17.71 -21.17 -11.64
N SER A 140 17.08 -20.58 -10.62
CA SER A 140 17.68 -20.36 -9.30
C SER A 140 17.23 -21.43 -8.31
N GLY A 141 17.87 -21.47 -7.13
CA GLY A 141 17.29 -22.15 -5.96
C GLY A 141 15.91 -21.58 -5.59
N SER A 142 15.27 -22.18 -4.59
CA SER A 142 13.91 -21.79 -4.15
C SER A 142 13.79 -20.27 -3.97
N PRO A 143 12.69 -19.65 -4.46
CA PRO A 143 12.46 -18.22 -4.30
C PRO A 143 12.60 -17.78 -2.84
N VAL A 144 13.19 -16.62 -2.60
CA VAL A 144 13.26 -16.05 -1.23
C VAL A 144 11.89 -15.58 -0.77
N PHE A 145 11.05 -15.18 -1.72
CA PHE A 145 9.68 -14.75 -1.48
C PHE A 145 8.87 -14.80 -2.78
N SER A 146 7.55 -14.82 -2.65
CA SER A 146 6.59 -14.70 -3.75
C SER A 146 5.58 -13.61 -3.39
N VAL A 147 5.28 -12.73 -4.32
CA VAL A 147 4.33 -11.62 -4.15
C VAL A 147 3.44 -11.49 -5.37
N PHE A 148 2.31 -10.80 -5.21
CA PHE A 148 1.52 -10.28 -6.32
C PHE A 148 2.00 -8.87 -6.65
N ALA A 149 2.69 -8.74 -7.78
CA ALA A 149 3.13 -7.48 -8.36
C ALA A 149 2.22 -7.14 -9.53
N GLY A 150 1.58 -5.96 -9.50
CA GLY A 150 0.63 -5.58 -10.56
C GLY A 150 1.22 -5.43 -11.97
N ASN A 151 2.55 -5.46 -12.11
CA ASN A 151 3.28 -5.45 -13.38
C ASN A 151 4.75 -5.84 -13.17
N PHE A 152 5.48 -6.00 -14.27
CA PHE A 152 6.88 -6.42 -14.27
C PHE A 152 7.82 -5.43 -13.56
N ASN A 153 7.58 -4.12 -13.67
CA ASN A 153 8.31 -3.10 -12.89
C ASN A 153 8.11 -3.28 -11.39
N GLY A 154 6.86 -3.45 -10.95
CA GLY A 154 6.52 -3.70 -9.56
C GLY A 154 7.19 -4.96 -9.02
N CYS A 155 7.41 -5.97 -9.87
CA CYS A 155 8.12 -7.17 -9.49
C CYS A 155 9.62 -6.90 -9.21
N MET A 156 10.27 -6.11 -10.08
CA MET A 156 11.65 -5.67 -9.86
C MET A 156 11.78 -4.75 -8.63
N ASP A 157 10.82 -3.84 -8.44
CA ASP A 157 10.75 -2.98 -7.24
C ASP A 157 10.55 -3.81 -5.97
N ALA A 158 9.75 -4.87 -5.99
CA ALA A 158 9.60 -5.77 -4.85
C ALA A 158 10.93 -6.45 -4.48
N CYS A 159 11.75 -6.83 -5.47
CA CYS A 159 13.10 -7.35 -5.23
C CYS A 159 14.01 -6.30 -4.57
N ALA A 160 13.96 -5.06 -5.04
CA ALA A 160 14.75 -3.97 -4.46
C ALA A 160 14.27 -3.59 -3.04
N GLY A 161 12.96 -3.57 -2.82
CA GLY A 161 12.33 -3.40 -1.51
C GLY A 161 12.70 -4.52 -0.55
N TRP A 162 12.68 -5.77 -0.99
CA TRP A 162 13.18 -6.91 -0.20
C TRP A 162 14.62 -6.68 0.25
N ASN A 163 15.51 -6.25 -0.65
CA ASN A 163 16.90 -6.00 -0.29
C ASN A 163 17.10 -4.84 0.68
N THR A 164 16.18 -3.87 0.66
CA THR A 164 16.17 -2.69 1.52
C THR A 164 15.71 -3.04 2.94
N TYR A 165 14.58 -3.75 3.06
CA TYR A 165 13.98 -4.02 4.36
C TYR A 165 14.42 -5.34 4.98
N ASN A 166 14.90 -6.30 4.18
CA ASN A 166 15.34 -7.58 4.69
C ASN A 166 16.83 -7.59 5.03
N THR A 167 17.09 -7.72 6.34
CA THR A 167 18.43 -7.78 6.93
C THR A 167 18.83 -9.19 7.35
N THR A 168 17.92 -10.17 7.34
CA THR A 168 18.15 -11.50 7.93
C THR A 168 18.03 -12.66 6.95
N LYS A 169 17.29 -12.50 5.86
CA LYS A 169 17.23 -13.50 4.78
C LYS A 169 18.16 -13.11 3.64
N GLY A 170 18.45 -14.08 2.77
CA GLY A 170 19.27 -13.86 1.58
C GLY A 170 18.77 -12.71 0.71
N LYS A 171 19.67 -12.13 -0.08
CA LYS A 171 19.36 -11.05 -1.01
C LYS A 171 18.61 -11.57 -2.23
N CYS A 172 17.68 -10.77 -2.72
CA CYS A 172 17.05 -10.94 -4.01
C CYS A 172 17.99 -10.38 -5.09
N VAL A 173 18.41 -11.20 -6.04
CA VAL A 173 19.31 -10.78 -7.14
C VAL A 173 18.64 -10.92 -8.51
N GLY A 174 17.36 -11.23 -8.53
CA GLY A 174 16.56 -11.24 -9.73
C GLY A 174 15.14 -11.67 -9.45
N VAL A 175 14.33 -11.70 -10.50
CA VAL A 175 12.92 -12.03 -10.41
C VAL A 175 12.50 -12.93 -11.58
N SER A 176 11.42 -13.67 -11.37
CA SER A 176 10.60 -14.25 -12.44
C SER A 176 9.17 -13.76 -12.26
N PHE A 177 8.62 -13.16 -13.32
CA PHE A 177 7.29 -12.59 -13.37
C PHE A 177 6.44 -13.38 -14.36
N ILE A 178 5.24 -13.77 -13.94
CA ILE A 178 4.30 -14.58 -14.70
C ILE A 178 3.04 -13.73 -14.91
N PRO A 179 2.94 -13.00 -16.03
CA PRO A 179 1.90 -11.97 -16.23
C PRO A 179 0.49 -12.53 -16.12
N GLU A 180 0.28 -13.76 -16.61
CA GLU A 180 -1.00 -14.44 -16.54
C GLU A 180 -1.54 -14.56 -15.10
N TRP A 181 -0.64 -14.69 -14.12
CA TRP A 181 -0.98 -14.80 -12.70
C TRP A 181 -1.23 -13.44 -12.02
N SER A 182 -1.04 -12.32 -12.71
CA SER A 182 -1.52 -11.02 -12.24
C SER A 182 -3.05 -10.92 -12.29
N VAL A 183 -3.71 -11.81 -13.04
CA VAL A 183 -5.16 -12.01 -12.95
C VAL A 183 -5.45 -12.99 -11.81
N LEU A 184 -6.00 -12.49 -10.70
CA LEU A 184 -6.24 -13.27 -9.48
C LEU A 184 -7.03 -14.58 -9.74
N ALA A 185 -8.04 -14.54 -10.61
CA ALA A 185 -8.81 -15.74 -10.94
C ALA A 185 -7.94 -16.84 -11.56
N THR A 186 -7.03 -16.47 -12.46
CA THR A 186 -6.09 -17.40 -13.10
C THR A 186 -5.05 -17.92 -12.13
N ALA A 187 -4.51 -17.03 -11.27
CA ALA A 187 -3.58 -17.43 -10.21
C ALA A 187 -4.22 -18.46 -9.26
N LEU A 188 -5.47 -18.25 -8.84
CA LEU A 188 -6.19 -19.19 -7.97
C LEU A 188 -6.44 -20.53 -8.66
N ALA A 189 -6.82 -20.53 -9.94
CA ALA A 189 -7.01 -21.75 -10.72
C ALA A 189 -5.70 -22.54 -10.88
N GLY A 190 -4.57 -21.85 -11.02
CA GLY A 190 -3.24 -22.44 -11.07
C GLY A 190 -2.59 -22.71 -9.71
N HIS A 191 -3.28 -22.45 -8.59
CA HIS A 191 -2.72 -22.49 -7.23
C HIS A 191 -1.42 -21.68 -7.05
N ALA A 192 -1.29 -20.59 -7.80
CA ALA A 192 -0.11 -19.75 -7.77
C ALA A 192 -0.05 -18.91 -6.46
N PRO A 193 1.04 -19.00 -5.68
CA PRO A 193 1.24 -18.19 -4.47
C PRO A 193 1.58 -16.71 -4.75
N GLY A 194 1.65 -16.32 -6.02
CA GLY A 194 2.01 -15.00 -6.50
C GLY A 194 2.35 -15.05 -7.99
N ASP A 195 2.48 -13.89 -8.60
CA ASP A 195 2.91 -13.71 -9.99
C ASP A 195 4.39 -13.29 -10.09
N CYS A 196 4.99 -12.87 -8.99
CA CYS A 196 6.37 -12.38 -8.92
C CYS A 196 7.17 -13.19 -7.89
N TYR A 197 8.17 -13.91 -8.39
CA TYR A 197 9.07 -14.73 -7.58
C TYR A 197 10.41 -14.04 -7.43
N LEU A 198 10.77 -13.72 -6.19
CA LEU A 198 12.06 -13.11 -5.85
C LEU A 198 13.14 -14.19 -5.76
N LYS A 199 14.22 -14.04 -6.52
CA LYS A 199 15.22 -15.10 -6.74
C LYS A 199 16.50 -14.83 -5.95
N PRO A 200 17.01 -15.81 -5.19
CA PRO A 200 18.24 -15.67 -4.42
C PRO A 200 19.49 -15.69 -5.30
N ALA A 201 20.62 -15.26 -4.73
CA ALA A 201 21.94 -15.51 -5.29
C ALA A 201 22.35 -16.98 -5.10
N PRO A 202 23.24 -17.53 -5.95
CA PRO A 202 23.78 -16.90 -7.16
C PRO A 202 22.78 -16.97 -8.32
N LEU A 203 22.73 -15.91 -9.13
CA LEU A 203 21.95 -15.86 -10.36
C LEU A 203 22.70 -15.05 -11.42
N SER A 204 22.69 -15.55 -12.65
CA SER A 204 23.37 -14.94 -13.79
C SER A 204 22.61 -15.22 -15.08
N LYS A 205 23.03 -14.56 -16.18
CA LYS A 205 22.45 -14.81 -17.51
C LYS A 205 22.55 -16.28 -17.94
N ALA A 206 23.59 -17.00 -17.50
CA ALA A 206 23.76 -18.43 -17.79
C ALA A 206 22.69 -19.31 -17.12
N ASN A 207 21.99 -18.81 -16.11
CA ASN A 207 20.91 -19.49 -15.43
C ASN A 207 19.54 -19.25 -16.09
N LEU A 208 19.47 -18.47 -17.17
CA LEU A 208 18.23 -18.21 -17.88
C LEU A 208 17.85 -19.40 -18.75
N THR A 209 16.60 -19.83 -18.64
CA THR A 209 16.05 -20.95 -19.41
C THR A 209 14.76 -20.54 -20.11
N ALA A 210 14.35 -21.31 -21.10
CA ALA A 210 13.00 -21.19 -21.64
C ALA A 210 11.95 -21.42 -20.51
N PRO A 211 10.82 -20.71 -20.54
CA PRO A 211 9.70 -20.95 -19.63
C PRO A 211 9.22 -22.40 -19.71
N ASN A 212 8.88 -22.99 -18.56
CA ASN A 212 8.33 -24.35 -18.48
C ASN A 212 7.05 -24.37 -17.64
N ILE A 213 6.07 -23.54 -18.03
CA ILE A 213 4.75 -23.44 -17.36
C ILE A 213 3.60 -23.90 -18.25
N GLY A 214 3.87 -24.70 -19.29
CA GLY A 214 2.82 -25.33 -20.09
C GLY A 214 2.08 -24.41 -21.06
N GLY A 215 2.67 -23.26 -21.44
CA GLY A 215 2.13 -22.39 -22.49
C GLY A 215 2.06 -20.89 -22.13
N GLY A 216 2.28 -20.53 -20.86
CA GLY A 216 2.34 -19.14 -20.42
C GLY A 216 3.72 -18.49 -20.61
N GLU A 217 3.73 -17.16 -20.67
CA GLU A 217 4.95 -16.35 -20.72
C GLU A 217 5.55 -16.16 -19.32
N ILE A 218 6.88 -16.12 -19.25
CA ILE A 218 7.63 -15.74 -18.04
C ILE A 218 8.67 -14.73 -18.44
N HIS A 219 8.77 -13.65 -17.68
CA HIS A 219 9.78 -12.63 -17.87
C HIS A 219 10.65 -12.57 -16.63
N SER A 220 11.95 -12.49 -16.83
CA SER A 220 12.91 -12.41 -15.74
C SER A 220 13.71 -11.14 -15.80
N ALA A 221 14.15 -10.68 -14.64
CA ALA A 221 15.10 -9.59 -14.59
C ALA A 221 16.20 -9.92 -13.58
N LEU A 222 17.43 -9.53 -13.92
CA LEU A 222 18.61 -9.79 -13.11
C LEU A 222 19.11 -8.48 -12.53
N LEU A 223 19.33 -8.43 -11.21
CA LEU A 223 19.92 -7.28 -10.55
C LEU A 223 21.35 -7.08 -11.05
N ILE A 224 21.66 -5.87 -11.50
CA ILE A 224 23.00 -5.47 -11.92
C ILE A 224 23.75 -5.08 -10.65
N SER A 225 24.66 -5.94 -10.19
CA SER A 225 25.62 -5.59 -9.14
C SER A 225 26.51 -4.45 -9.65
N LYS A 226 26.66 -3.40 -8.82
CA LYS A 226 27.72 -2.40 -9.00
C LYS A 226 29.06 -2.97 -8.58
#